data_AF-A0A2T2VX39-F1
#
_entry.id   AF-A0A2T2VX39-F1
#
_cell.length_a   1.000
_cell.length_b   1.000
_cell.length_c   1.000
_cell.angle_alpha   90.00
_cell.angle_beta   90.00
_cell.angle_gamma   90.00
#
_symmetry.space_group_name_H-M   'P 1'
#
loop_
_entity.id
_entity.type
_entity.pdbx_description
1 polymer ?
#
loop_
_entity_poly.entity_id
_entity_poly.type
_entity_poly.pdbx_seq_one_letter_code
_entity_poly.pdbx_strand_id
1 'polypeptide(L)' 'MKFLEKYYPVILAFLSFLYSVFLWFSGSELEGIYVGIWPVTILAFAIVIRQRRNDDKNNRI' A
#
# COMPACT_ATOMS: atom_id res chain seq x y z
N MET A 1 -15.67 -5.71 12.22
CA MET A 1 -15.19 -4.55 11.43
C MET A 1 -13.71 -4.18 11.66
N LYS A 2 -12.96 -4.80 12.59
CA LYS A 2 -11.52 -4.52 12.81
C LYS A 2 -10.56 -5.09 11.75
N PHE A 3 -11.02 -6.05 10.94
CA PHE A 3 -10.16 -6.75 9.98
C PHE A 3 -9.85 -5.86 8.77
N LEU A 4 -10.87 -5.24 8.15
CA LEU A 4 -10.68 -4.32 7.03
C LEU A 4 -9.80 -3.12 7.40
N GLU A 5 -9.92 -2.56 8.60
CA GLU A 5 -9.05 -1.46 9.07
C GLU A 5 -7.57 -1.90 9.19
N LYS A 6 -7.32 -3.17 9.51
CA LYS A 6 -5.97 -3.72 9.67
C LYS A 6 -5.31 -4.06 8.32
N TYR A 7 -6.10 -4.52 7.35
CA TYR A 7 -5.61 -5.03 6.06
C TYR A 7 -5.88 -4.09 4.87
N TYR A 8 -6.54 -2.95 5.09
CA TYR A 8 -6.76 -1.88 4.10
C TYR A 8 -5.50 -1.57 3.24
N PRO A 9 -4.27 -1.46 3.79
CA PRO A 9 -3.10 -1.12 2.99
C PRO A 9 -2.69 -2.24 2.04
N VAL A 10 -2.90 -3.49 2.46
CA VAL A 10 -2.56 -4.69 1.66
C VAL A 10 -3.52 -4.81 0.49
N ILE A 11 -4.82 -4.57 0.73
CA ILE A 11 -5.85 -4.59 -0.32
C ILE A 11 -5.56 -3.48 -1.35
N LEU A 12 -5.20 -2.28 -0.90
CA LEU A 12 -4.82 -1.18 -1.79
C LEU A 12 -3.56 -1.47 -2.61
N ALA A 13 -2.52 -2.01 -1.98
CA ALA A 13 -1.31 -2.41 -2.69
C ALA A 13 -1.61 -3.47 -3.76
N PHE A 14 -2.49 -4.43 -3.45
CA PHE A 14 -2.92 -5.45 -4.41
C PHE A 14 -3.73 -4.88 -5.57
N LEU A 15 -4.65 -3.95 -5.31
CA LEU A 15 -5.41 -3.27 -6.37
C LEU A 15 -4.50 -2.42 -7.27
N SER A 16 -3.51 -1.74 -6.68
CA SER A 16 -2.51 -0.98 -7.44
C SER A 16 -1.67 -1.89 -8.33
N PHE A 17 -1.30 -3.07 -7.84
CA PHE A 17 -0.59 -4.07 -8.62
C PHE A 17 -1.43 -4.57 -9.80
N LEU A 18 -2.71 -4.89 -9.58
CA LEU A 18 -3.61 -5.30 -10.66
C LEU A 18 -3.77 -4.20 -11.73
N TYR A 19 -3.85 -2.94 -11.30
CA TYR A 19 -3.93 -1.81 -12.22
C TYR A 19 -2.65 -1.64 -13.06
N SER A 20 -1.47 -1.81 -12.44
CA SER A 20 -0.19 -1.84 -13.15
C SER A 20 -0.15 -2.93 -14.23
N VAL A 21 -0.59 -4.15 -13.90
CA VAL A 21 -0.68 -5.26 -14.84
C VAL A 21 -1.65 -4.93 -15.98
N PHE A 22 -2.81 -4.36 -15.66
CA PHE A 22 -3.81 -3.99 -16.66
C PHE A 22 -3.26 -2.94 -17.65
N LEU A 23 -2.57 -1.90 -17.15
CA LEU A 23 -1.96 -0.89 -18.01
C LEU A 23 -0.87 -1.44 -18.92
N TRP A 24 -0.05 -2.34 -18.38
CA TRP A 24 1.02 -2.99 -19.14
C TRP A 24 0.45 -3.72 -20.36
N PHE A 25 -0.63 -4.49 -20.19
CA PHE A 25 -1.31 -5.17 -21.29
C PHE A 25 -2.16 -4.24 -22.18
N SER A 26 -2.54 -3.06 -21.69
CA SER A 26 -3.27 -2.04 -22.46
C SER A 26 -2.37 -1.20 -23.37
N GLY A 27 -1.05 -1.45 -23.39
CA GLY A 27 -0.08 -0.72 -24.21
C GLY A 27 0.44 0.59 -23.60
N SER A 28 0.08 0.89 -22.34
CA SER A 28 0.61 2.04 -21.59
C SER A 28 1.70 1.58 -20.61
N GLU A 29 2.80 1.07 -21.17
CA GLU A 29 3.87 0.40 -20.43
C GLU A 29 4.56 1.33 -19.41
N LEU A 30 4.80 2.59 -19.78
CA LEU A 30 5.44 3.59 -18.90
C LEU A 30 4.61 3.87 -17.64
N GLU A 31 3.30 4.06 -17.82
CA GLU A 31 2.39 4.27 -16.70
C GLU A 31 2.24 2.98 -15.89
N GLY A 32 2.24 1.80 -16.54
CA GLY A 32 2.27 0.50 -15.87
C GLY A 32 3.46 0.35 -14.92
N ILE A 33 4.67 0.73 -15.36
CA ILE A 33 5.88 0.72 -14.51
C ILE A 33 5.75 1.70 -13.34
N TYR A 34 5.29 2.92 -13.62
CA TYR A 34 5.12 3.95 -12.59
C TYR A 34 4.16 3.52 -11.48
N VAL A 35 3.03 2.92 -11.85
CA VAL A 35 2.04 2.40 -10.89
C VAL A 35 2.50 1.08 -10.26
N GLY A 36 3.38 0.33 -10.91
CA GLY A 36 4.00 -0.88 -10.35
C GLY A 36 4.87 -0.61 -9.12
N ILE A 37 5.35 0.62 -8.92
CA ILE A 37 6.13 1.04 -7.74
C ILE A 37 5.21 1.39 -6.55
N TRP A 38 3.97 1.77 -6.80
CA TRP A 38 3.02 2.21 -5.76
C TRP A 38 2.71 1.17 -4.67
N PRO A 39 2.63 -0.15 -4.93
CA PRO A 39 2.47 -1.15 -3.88
C PRO A 39 3.52 -1.04 -2.77
N VAL A 40 4.79 -0.78 -3.13
CA VAL A 40 5.89 -0.65 -2.17
C VAL A 40 5.72 0.60 -1.31
N THR A 41 5.36 1.73 -1.92
CA THR A 41 5.18 3.00 -1.19
C THR A 41 3.94 2.98 -0.29
N ILE A 42 2.83 2.38 -0.73
CA ILE A 42 1.61 2.19 0.07
C ILE A 42 1.92 1.36 1.33
N LEU A 43 2.63 0.24 1.17
CA LEU A 43 3.00 -0.62 2.29
C LEU A 43 4.00 0.06 3.22
N ALA A 44 5.02 0.74 2.69
CA ALA A 44 5.98 1.50 3.49
C ALA A 44 5.29 2.59 4.32
N PHE A 45 4.39 3.36 3.70
CA PHE A 45 3.63 4.40 4.39
C PHE A 45 2.73 3.83 5.50
N ALA A 46 2.07 2.69 5.22
CA ALA A 46 1.26 2.00 6.23
C ALA A 46 2.10 1.48 7.41
N ILE A 47 3.32 1.00 7.15
CA ILE A 47 4.27 0.57 8.19
C ILE A 47 4.67 1.76 9.04
N VAL A 48 5.05 2.89 8.44
CA VAL A 48 5.45 4.11 9.17
C VAL A 48 4.32 4.62 10.08
N ILE A 49 3.09 4.70 9.58
CA ILE A 49 1.92 5.08 10.40
C ILE A 49 1.74 4.11 11.57
N ARG A 50 1.91 2.82 11.32
CA ARG A 50 1.72 1.79 12.35
C ARG A 50 2.83 1.81 13.39
N GLN A 51 4.06 2.07 12.96
CA GLN A 51 5.21 2.28 13.84
C GLN A 51 4.94 3.47 14.76
N ARG A 52 4.55 4.61 14.21
CA ARG A 52 4.23 5.82 14.99
C ARG A 52 3.13 5.60 16.03
N ARG A 53 2.05 4.90 15.64
CA ARG A 53 0.94 4.57 16.57
C ARG A 53 1.36 3.64 17.71
N ASN A 54 2.34 2.77 17.48
CA ASN A 54 2.87 1.88 18.51
C ASN A 54 3.83 2.62 19.44
N ASP A 55 4.69 3.50 18.91
CA ASP A 55 5.60 4.34 19.69
C ASP A 55 4.83 5.25 20.66
N ASP A 56 3.74 5.89 20.19
CA ASP A 56 2.88 6.73 21.02
C ASP A 56 2.15 5.95 22.13
N LYS A 57 1.89 4.65 21.94
CA LYS A 57 1.32 3.78 22.98
C LYS A 57 2.36 3.37 24.01
N ASN A 58 3.57 3.05 23.58
CA ASN A 58 4.64 2.59 24.45
C ASN A 58 5.16 3.71 25.37
N ASN A 59 5.09 4.97 24.93
CA ASN A 59 5.51 6.14 25.71
C ASN A 59 4.46 6.62 26.74
N ARG A 60 3.31 5.95 26.84
CA ARG A 60 2.24 6.23 27.82
C ARG A 60 2.13 5.18 28.92
N ILE A 61 3.04 4.20 28.92
CA ILE A 61 3.20 3.14 29.92
C ILE A 61 4.46 3.46 30.72
#